data_AF-A0AAV1FZ22-F1
#
_entry.id   AF-A0AAV1FZ22-F1
#
_cell.length_a   1.000
_cell.length_b   1.000
_cell.length_c   1.000
_cell.angle_alpha   90.00
_cell.angle_beta   90.00
_cell.angle_gamma   90.00
#
_symmetry.space_group_name_H-M   'P 1'
#
loop_
_entity.id
_entity.type
_entity.pdbx_description
1 polymer ?
#
loop_
_entity_poly.entity_id
_entity_poly.type
_entity_poly.pdbx_seq_one_letter_code
_entity_poly.pdbx_strand_id
1 'polypeptide(L)'
;MEQRTFDARPVRKNPTPKMLDLLKDEAQKKERKLVSMYERWKIQARESRKRLKMDLSESELSFLVETLEKERDAIMSTYLQIRDHITVSTELRRCVDACDAVTTDIRKIAYERLTGIDGDFDAEQAQRPLKDLLKRSCAHSIYGSTVSRMSCRSSTSQYSKCVDAAADLAAKEAEYDALLMEKKQREKILHLEEQQRRQLEAERCELERLQAEKDVKAAHARLQVYSLEAANEVNFPPSNSPEVRHHASSTVSRQEPNVSPEANVSTLARALQDSMSLNRLPVPEPSVFNGNPIQFLEWKASF
;
A
#
# COMPACT_ATOMS: atom_id res chain seq x y z
N MET A 1 29.40 -59.43 -15.51
CA MET A 1 29.70 -58.50 -14.42
C MET A 1 29.45 -57.10 -14.97
N GLU A 2 28.20 -56.66 -15.00
CA GLU A 2 27.82 -55.33 -15.50
C GLU A 2 27.46 -54.45 -14.31
N GLN A 3 28.32 -53.48 -14.02
CA GLN A 3 28.07 -52.48 -13.00
C GLN A 3 27.13 -51.41 -13.59
N ARG A 4 25.86 -51.43 -13.18
CA ARG A 4 24.93 -50.31 -13.37
C ARG A 4 25.40 -49.14 -12.53
N THR A 5 26.03 -48.16 -13.17
CA THR A 5 26.22 -46.82 -12.61
C THR A 5 24.86 -46.14 -12.47
N PHE A 6 24.39 -46.04 -11.24
CA PHE A 6 23.21 -45.26 -10.87
C PHE A 6 23.55 -43.78 -10.99
N ASP A 7 23.10 -43.13 -12.07
CA ASP A 7 23.13 -41.68 -12.20
C ASP A 7 22.20 -41.06 -11.13
N ALA A 8 22.80 -40.64 -10.02
CA ALA A 8 22.16 -39.82 -9.02
C ALA A 8 21.87 -38.45 -9.64
N ARG A 9 20.64 -38.26 -10.14
CA ARG A 9 20.16 -36.92 -10.54
C ARG A 9 20.38 -35.97 -9.36
N PRO A 10 21.01 -34.80 -9.56
CA PRO A 10 21.17 -33.84 -8.50
C PRO A 10 19.77 -33.39 -8.06
N VAL A 11 19.42 -33.71 -6.81
CA VAL A 11 18.22 -33.24 -6.14
C VAL A 11 18.26 -31.72 -6.20
N ARG A 12 17.41 -31.11 -7.04
CA ARG A 12 17.20 -29.66 -7.04
C ARG A 12 16.61 -29.33 -5.69
N LYS A 13 17.46 -28.83 -4.79
CA LYS A 13 17.03 -28.31 -3.49
C LYS A 13 16.12 -27.12 -3.78
N ASN A 14 14.82 -27.30 -3.58
CA ASN A 14 13.87 -26.20 -3.68
C ASN A 14 14.28 -25.14 -2.65
N PRO A 15 14.59 -23.90 -3.08
CA PRO A 15 15.04 -22.85 -2.17
C PRO A 15 14.03 -22.66 -1.04
N THR A 16 14.53 -22.56 0.20
CA THR A 16 13.67 -22.20 1.33
C THR A 16 13.06 -20.81 1.09
N PRO A 17 11.88 -20.48 1.66
CA PRO A 17 11.27 -19.16 1.48
C PRO A 17 12.24 -18.00 1.79
N LYS A 18 13.02 -18.12 2.86
CA LYS A 18 14.08 -17.16 3.23
C LYS A 18 15.20 -17.06 2.18
N MET A 19 15.59 -18.17 1.56
CA MET A 19 16.57 -18.17 0.46
C MET A 19 16.01 -17.50 -0.79
N LEU A 20 14.72 -17.68 -1.07
CA LEU A 20 14.04 -17.10 -2.22
C LEU A 20 13.89 -15.57 -2.06
N ASP A 21 13.61 -15.10 -0.85
CA ASP A 21 13.57 -13.67 -0.53
C ASP A 21 14.96 -13.03 -0.62
N LEU A 22 16.00 -13.69 -0.09
CA LEU A 22 17.38 -13.21 -0.22
C LEU A 22 17.81 -13.09 -1.70
N LEU A 23 17.48 -14.08 -2.53
CA LEU A 23 17.77 -14.04 -3.97
C LEU A 23 17.04 -12.89 -4.67
N LYS A 24 15.80 -12.59 -4.30
CA LYS A 24 15.04 -11.44 -4.83
C LYS A 24 15.69 -10.11 -4.41
N ASP A 25 16.10 -9.98 -3.15
CA ASP A 25 16.75 -8.76 -2.66
C ASP A 25 18.10 -8.52 -3.35
N GLU A 26 18.89 -9.57 -3.56
CA GLU A 26 20.12 -9.51 -4.34
C GLU A 26 19.86 -9.13 -5.80
N ALA A 27 18.80 -9.64 -6.40
CA ALA A 27 18.36 -9.27 -7.73
C ALA A 27 18.08 -7.78 -7.85
N GLN A 28 17.24 -7.28 -6.95
CA GLN A 28 16.83 -5.89 -6.95
C GLN A 28 18.03 -4.97 -6.71
N LYS A 29 18.98 -5.39 -5.87
CA LYS A 29 20.24 -4.67 -5.67
C LYS A 29 21.05 -4.60 -6.97
N LYS A 30 21.16 -5.72 -7.71
CA LYS A 30 21.85 -5.76 -9.01
C LYS A 30 21.11 -4.95 -10.07
N GLU A 31 19.77 -4.98 -10.10
CA GLU A 31 18.94 -4.19 -11.00
C GLU A 31 19.11 -2.68 -10.74
N ARG A 32 19.03 -2.24 -9.48
CA ARG A 32 19.33 -0.85 -9.09
C ARG A 32 20.71 -0.41 -9.54
N LYS A 33 21.72 -1.28 -9.39
CA LYS A 33 23.08 -1.02 -9.87
C LYS A 33 23.12 -0.86 -11.39
N LEU A 34 22.45 -1.74 -12.14
CA LEU A 34 22.39 -1.65 -13.60
C LEU A 34 21.73 -0.34 -14.06
N VAL A 35 20.59 0.02 -13.48
CA VAL A 35 19.89 1.28 -13.78
C VAL A 35 20.80 2.48 -13.52
N SER A 36 21.53 2.49 -12.41
CA SER A 36 22.50 3.55 -12.12
C SER A 36 23.64 3.63 -13.15
N MET A 37 24.17 2.48 -13.59
CA MET A 37 25.17 2.43 -14.65
C MET A 37 24.63 2.93 -15.99
N TYR A 38 23.40 2.55 -16.33
CA TYR A 38 22.72 3.01 -17.55
C TYR A 38 22.47 4.51 -17.56
N GLU A 39 22.04 5.11 -16.44
CA GLU A 39 21.89 6.57 -16.36
C GLU A 39 23.22 7.31 -16.48
N ARG A 40 24.31 6.77 -15.92
CA ARG A 40 25.66 7.31 -16.12
C ARG A 40 26.08 7.25 -17.58
N TRP A 41 25.88 6.10 -18.22
CA TRP A 41 26.16 5.91 -19.64
C TRP A 41 25.32 6.85 -20.52
N LYS A 42 24.05 7.11 -20.19
CA LYS A 42 23.22 8.11 -20.91
C LYS A 42 23.85 9.50 -20.89
N ILE A 43 24.42 9.92 -19.77
CA ILE A 43 25.12 11.20 -19.66
C ILE A 43 26.34 11.20 -20.58
N GLN A 44 27.13 10.12 -20.54
CA GLN A 44 28.31 9.97 -21.39
C GLN A 44 27.96 9.94 -22.89
N ALA A 45 26.89 9.25 -23.28
CA ALA A 45 26.41 9.19 -24.67
C ALA A 45 25.92 10.56 -25.18
N ARG A 46 25.33 11.39 -24.31
CA ARG A 46 24.95 12.77 -24.64
C ARG A 46 26.16 13.67 -24.81
N GLU A 47 27.13 13.58 -23.92
CA GLU A 47 28.37 14.35 -23.98
C GLU A 47 29.20 13.96 -25.21
N SER A 48 29.30 12.66 -25.48
CA SER A 48 30.01 12.13 -26.65
C SER A 48 29.40 12.66 -27.95
N ARG A 49 28.08 12.62 -28.08
CA ARG A 49 27.36 13.22 -29.22
C ARG A 49 27.60 14.73 -29.33
N LYS A 50 27.69 15.45 -28.20
CA LYS A 50 27.97 16.90 -28.19
C LYS A 50 29.38 17.18 -28.68
N ARG A 51 30.38 16.44 -28.21
CA ARG A 51 31.78 16.56 -28.63
C ARG A 51 31.97 16.23 -30.10
N LEU A 52 31.27 15.20 -30.59
CA LEU A 52 31.25 14.88 -32.02
C LEU A 52 30.68 15.99 -32.90
N LYS A 53 30.12 17.09 -32.39
CA LYS A 53 29.77 18.25 -33.23
C LYS A 53 30.95 19.18 -33.50
N MET A 54 32.04 19.00 -32.76
CA MET A 54 33.26 19.79 -32.85
C MET A 54 34.30 18.99 -33.62
N ASP A 55 35.34 19.72 -34.06
CA ASP A 55 36.55 19.10 -34.56
C ASP A 55 37.30 18.48 -33.37
N LEU A 56 37.70 17.22 -33.53
CA LEU A 56 38.31 16.40 -32.48
C LEU A 56 39.51 15.69 -33.08
N SER A 57 40.60 15.61 -32.32
CA SER A 57 41.75 14.82 -32.72
C SER A 57 41.42 13.32 -32.73
N GLU A 58 42.19 12.54 -33.48
CA GLU A 58 42.04 11.09 -33.57
C GLU A 58 42.17 10.39 -32.20
N SER A 59 43.03 10.90 -31.32
CA SER A 59 43.18 10.38 -29.95
C SER A 59 41.96 10.66 -29.08
N GLU A 60 41.35 11.84 -29.22
CA GLU A 60 40.12 12.20 -28.51
C GLU A 60 38.91 11.39 -28.99
N LEU A 61 38.80 11.14 -30.30
CA LEU A 61 37.78 10.28 -30.89
C LEU A 61 37.90 8.84 -30.37
N SER A 62 39.12 8.31 -30.37
CA SER A 62 39.40 6.95 -29.87
C SER A 62 39.08 6.83 -28.38
N PHE A 63 39.52 7.78 -27.56
CA PHE A 63 39.20 7.81 -26.12
C PHE A 63 37.69 7.86 -25.83
N LEU A 64 36.95 8.63 -26.62
CA LEU A 64 35.49 8.73 -26.50
C LEU A 64 34.80 7.40 -26.80
N VAL A 65 35.23 6.71 -27.86
CA VAL A 65 34.70 5.40 -28.24
C VAL A 65 35.03 4.35 -27.17
N GLU A 66 36.30 4.26 -26.76
CA GLU A 66 36.74 3.30 -25.73
C GLU A 66 35.99 3.49 -24.40
N THR A 67 35.79 4.75 -23.99
CA THR A 67 35.05 5.06 -22.76
C THR A 67 33.60 4.57 -22.84
N LEU A 68 32.92 4.82 -23.97
CA LEU A 68 31.54 4.38 -24.17
C LEU A 68 31.42 2.86 -24.27
N GLU A 69 32.33 2.19 -24.98
CA GLU A 69 32.34 0.73 -25.10
C GLU A 69 32.58 0.07 -23.74
N LYS A 70 33.51 0.60 -22.94
CA LYS A 70 33.78 0.11 -21.59
C LYS A 70 32.54 0.22 -20.69
N GLU A 71 31.81 1.33 -20.73
CA GLU A 71 30.57 1.48 -19.96
C GLU A 71 29.46 0.54 -20.47
N ARG A 72 29.32 0.38 -21.79
CA ARG A 72 28.38 -0.56 -22.43
C ARG A 72 28.67 -2.00 -22.00
N ASP A 73 29.93 -2.42 -22.03
CA ASP A 73 30.36 -3.77 -21.65
C ASP A 73 30.09 -4.04 -20.16
N ALA A 74 30.30 -3.05 -19.30
CA ALA A 74 30.01 -3.17 -17.88
C ALA A 74 28.50 -3.31 -17.61
N ILE A 75 27.65 -2.58 -18.35
CA ILE A 75 26.19 -2.71 -18.29
C ILE A 75 25.76 -4.10 -18.79
N MET A 76 26.27 -4.55 -19.94
CA MET A 76 25.96 -5.84 -20.54
C MET A 76 26.37 -7.00 -19.61
N SER A 77 27.57 -6.94 -19.02
CA SER A 77 28.05 -7.93 -18.07
C SER A 77 27.15 -8.03 -16.83
N THR A 78 26.75 -6.88 -16.26
CA THR A 78 25.83 -6.85 -15.12
C THR A 78 24.44 -7.40 -15.48
N TYR A 79 23.95 -7.11 -16.69
CA TYR A 79 22.68 -7.64 -17.20
C TYR A 79 22.70 -9.17 -17.34
N LEU A 80 23.76 -9.73 -17.92
CA LEU A 80 23.90 -11.18 -18.08
C LEU A 80 23.92 -11.88 -16.71
N GLN A 81 24.64 -11.32 -15.73
CA GLN A 81 24.65 -11.85 -14.36
C GLN A 81 23.25 -11.86 -13.70
N ILE A 82 22.40 -10.88 -13.98
CA ILE A 82 21.01 -10.85 -13.48
C ILE A 82 20.17 -11.91 -14.21
N ARG A 83 20.31 -12.01 -15.54
CA ARG A 83 19.57 -12.95 -16.38
C ARG A 83 19.80 -14.41 -16.03
N ASP A 84 21.00 -14.75 -15.57
CA ASP A 84 21.36 -16.13 -15.20
C ASP A 84 20.62 -16.63 -13.96
N HIS A 85 20.17 -15.71 -13.10
CA HIS A 85 19.55 -16.06 -11.83
C HIS A 85 18.04 -15.79 -11.85
N ILE A 86 17.58 -14.77 -12.59
CA ILE A 86 16.23 -14.22 -12.49
C ILE A 86 15.69 -13.78 -13.85
N THR A 87 14.39 -13.95 -14.04
CA THR A 87 13.66 -13.45 -15.21
C THR A 87 13.67 -11.93 -15.24
N VAL A 88 14.39 -11.37 -16.20
CA VAL A 88 14.59 -9.93 -16.33
C VAL A 88 13.37 -9.24 -16.95
N SER A 89 13.03 -8.05 -16.44
CA SER A 89 11.95 -7.21 -16.98
C SER A 89 12.19 -6.81 -18.44
N THR A 90 11.10 -6.61 -19.18
CA THR A 90 11.15 -6.20 -20.59
C THR A 90 11.78 -4.82 -20.75
N GLU A 91 11.57 -3.92 -19.80
CA GLU A 91 12.15 -2.57 -19.83
C GLU A 91 13.67 -2.58 -19.64
N LEU A 92 14.19 -3.40 -18.72
CA LEU A 92 15.64 -3.50 -18.51
C LEU A 92 16.34 -4.07 -19.75
N ARG A 93 15.74 -5.07 -20.40
CA ARG A 93 16.21 -5.59 -21.70
C ARG A 93 16.25 -4.48 -22.75
N ARG A 94 15.15 -3.72 -22.88
CA ARG A 94 15.06 -2.61 -23.84
C ARG A 94 16.12 -1.53 -23.59
N CYS A 95 16.44 -1.22 -22.33
CA CYS A 95 17.51 -0.29 -21.98
C CYS A 95 18.89 -0.81 -22.41
N VAL A 96 19.17 -2.10 -22.22
CA VAL A 96 20.44 -2.71 -22.64
C VAL A 96 20.55 -2.77 -24.17
N ASP A 97 19.48 -3.13 -24.87
CA ASP A 97 19.46 -3.14 -26.34
C ASP A 97 19.65 -1.71 -26.91
N ALA A 98 19.02 -0.71 -26.28
CA ALA A 98 19.22 0.68 -26.65
C ALA A 98 20.64 1.17 -26.35
N CYS A 99 21.23 0.72 -25.24
CA CYS A 99 22.62 1.00 -24.89
C CYS A 99 23.59 0.47 -25.96
N ASP A 100 23.40 -0.77 -26.39
CA ASP A 100 24.23 -1.41 -27.40
C ASP A 100 24.07 -0.74 -28.78
N ALA A 101 22.83 -0.47 -29.19
CA ALA A 101 22.54 0.16 -30.47
C ALA A 101 23.11 1.58 -30.58
N VAL A 102 22.92 2.42 -29.56
CA VAL A 102 23.43 3.80 -29.57
C VAL A 102 24.95 3.85 -29.45
N THR A 103 25.56 2.96 -28.65
CA THR A 103 27.03 2.87 -28.58
C THR A 103 27.61 2.48 -29.93
N THR A 104 27.00 1.52 -30.61
CA THR A 104 27.42 1.08 -31.96
C THR A 104 27.32 2.19 -32.99
N ASP A 105 26.25 3.01 -32.95
CA ASP A 105 26.10 4.13 -33.86
C ASP A 105 27.13 5.23 -33.61
N ILE A 106 27.36 5.61 -32.34
CA ILE A 106 28.36 6.62 -31.98
C ILE A 106 29.75 6.17 -32.43
N ARG A 107 30.08 4.89 -32.19
CA ARG A 107 31.32 4.27 -32.63
C ARG A 107 31.46 4.31 -34.15
N LYS A 108 30.41 3.97 -34.89
CA LYS A 108 30.42 4.03 -36.35
C LYS A 108 30.72 5.46 -36.83
N ILE A 109 30.04 6.46 -36.27
CA ILE A 109 30.26 7.87 -36.61
C ILE A 109 31.70 8.31 -36.30
N ALA A 110 32.26 7.88 -35.17
CA ALA A 110 33.63 8.19 -34.80
C ALA A 110 34.65 7.51 -35.73
N TYR A 111 34.46 6.24 -36.06
CA TYR A 111 35.37 5.53 -36.98
C TYR A 111 35.28 6.02 -38.41
N GLU A 112 34.11 6.39 -38.91
CA GLU A 112 33.98 7.01 -40.24
C GLU A 112 34.83 8.29 -40.35
N ARG A 113 34.96 9.07 -39.27
CA ARG A 113 35.87 10.22 -39.21
C ARG A 113 37.34 9.82 -39.15
N LEU A 114 37.67 8.81 -38.36
CA LEU A 114 39.04 8.29 -38.24
C LEU A 114 39.55 7.72 -39.57
N THR A 115 38.67 7.10 -40.37
CA THR A 115 39.04 6.52 -41.67
C THR A 115 39.22 7.53 -42.80
N GLY A 116 38.98 8.83 -42.55
CA GLY A 116 39.41 9.93 -43.41
C GLY A 116 39.16 9.75 -44.92
N ILE A 117 37.92 9.95 -45.39
CA ILE A 117 37.74 10.37 -46.78
C ILE A 117 38.08 11.86 -46.83
N ASP A 118 39.37 12.09 -47.06
CA ASP A 118 40.13 13.35 -47.22
C ASP A 118 39.28 14.59 -47.55
N GLY A 119 38.99 15.36 -46.51
CA GLY A 119 38.34 16.66 -46.57
C GLY A 119 38.38 17.30 -45.19
N ASP A 120 38.59 18.63 -45.15
CA ASP A 120 38.54 19.42 -43.92
C ASP A 120 37.24 19.12 -43.13
N PHE A 121 37.31 19.22 -41.80
CA PHE A 121 36.14 18.98 -40.95
C PHE A 121 34.97 19.89 -41.37
N ASP A 122 33.94 19.28 -41.95
CA ASP A 122 32.68 19.95 -42.24
C ASP A 122 31.68 19.69 -41.10
N ALA A 123 31.43 20.73 -40.31
CA ALA A 123 30.47 20.72 -39.22
C ALA A 123 29.04 20.38 -39.67
N GLU A 124 28.65 20.67 -40.92
CA GLU A 124 27.34 20.32 -41.46
C GLU A 124 27.24 18.85 -41.83
N GLN A 125 28.26 18.30 -42.49
CA GLN A 125 28.35 16.87 -42.81
C GLN A 125 28.44 16.01 -41.54
N ALA A 126 29.23 16.46 -40.55
CA ALA A 126 29.35 15.85 -39.23
C ALA A 126 28.01 15.78 -38.46
N GLN A 127 27.10 16.74 -38.71
CA GLN A 127 25.79 16.77 -38.08
C GLN A 127 24.77 15.80 -38.68
N ARG A 128 24.91 15.40 -39.96
CA ARG A 128 23.92 14.53 -40.62
C ARG A 128 23.80 13.15 -39.94
N PRO A 129 24.89 12.39 -39.72
CA PRO A 129 24.81 11.11 -38.99
C PRO A 129 24.28 11.27 -37.55
N LEU A 130 24.64 12.38 -36.88
CA LEU A 130 24.19 12.68 -35.52
C LEU A 130 22.70 13.06 -35.43
N LYS A 131 22.10 13.52 -36.54
CA LYS A 131 20.65 13.75 -36.67
C LYS A 131 19.92 12.44 -37.00
N ASP A 132 20.51 11.59 -37.84
CA ASP A 132 19.91 10.28 -38.17
C ASP A 132 19.90 9.33 -36.97
N LEU A 133 20.93 9.36 -36.13
CA LEU A 133 20.96 8.67 -34.84
C LEU A 133 19.73 9.01 -33.98
N LEU A 134 19.30 10.28 -33.96
CA LEU A 134 18.13 10.71 -33.16
C LEU A 134 16.80 10.19 -33.69
N LYS A 135 16.71 9.80 -34.97
CA LYS A 135 15.48 9.29 -35.58
C LYS A 135 15.20 7.84 -35.20
N ARG A 136 16.21 7.11 -34.69
CA ARG A 136 16.06 5.70 -34.31
C ARG A 136 15.27 5.58 -33.02
N SER A 137 14.40 4.56 -32.95
CA SER A 137 13.51 4.33 -31.80
C SER A 137 14.28 4.11 -30.48
N CYS A 138 15.46 3.49 -30.55
CA CYS A 138 16.34 3.27 -29.41
C CYS A 138 16.89 4.58 -28.80
N ALA A 139 17.03 5.63 -29.60
CA ALA A 139 17.61 6.91 -29.18
C ALA A 139 16.61 7.82 -28.45
N HIS A 140 15.30 7.61 -28.61
CA HIS A 140 14.28 8.50 -28.05
C HIS A 140 14.31 8.60 -26.51
N SER A 141 14.54 7.50 -25.81
CA SER A 141 14.64 7.49 -24.34
C SER A 141 15.92 8.17 -23.82
N ILE A 142 16.96 8.18 -24.65
CA ILE A 142 18.30 8.68 -24.27
C ILE A 142 18.41 10.18 -24.53
N TYR A 143 17.89 10.66 -25.67
CA TYR A 143 18.03 12.05 -26.12
C TYR A 143 16.73 12.88 -26.03
N GLY A 144 15.65 12.29 -25.48
CA GLY A 144 14.35 12.93 -25.30
C GLY A 144 14.43 14.33 -24.68
N SER A 145 13.65 15.26 -25.27
CA SER A 145 13.60 16.73 -25.06
C SER A 145 14.50 17.62 -25.92
N THR A 146 15.42 17.07 -26.73
CA THR A 146 16.18 17.88 -27.72
C THR A 146 15.69 17.73 -29.17
N VAL A 147 14.88 16.71 -29.48
CA VAL A 147 14.38 16.46 -30.84
C VAL A 147 13.09 17.23 -31.15
N SER A 148 12.27 17.57 -30.14
CA SER A 148 11.00 18.30 -30.36
C SER A 148 11.13 19.79 -30.65
N ARG A 149 12.32 20.40 -30.51
CA ARG A 149 12.47 21.87 -30.63
C ARG A 149 12.93 22.38 -32.00
N MET A 150 13.42 21.53 -32.90
CA MET A 150 14.16 22.03 -34.08
C MET A 150 13.69 21.58 -35.47
N SER A 151 12.64 20.74 -35.63
CA SER A 151 12.30 20.29 -37.00
C SER A 151 10.81 20.13 -37.37
N CYS A 152 9.83 20.41 -36.51
CA CYS A 152 8.43 20.11 -36.83
C CYS A 152 7.48 21.26 -36.44
N ARG A 153 7.52 22.39 -37.15
CA ARG A 153 6.61 23.52 -36.90
C ARG A 153 5.19 23.36 -37.47
N SER A 154 4.77 22.22 -38.04
CA SER A 154 3.48 22.22 -38.77
C SER A 154 2.50 21.04 -38.64
N SER A 155 2.77 19.92 -37.94
CA SER A 155 1.72 18.87 -37.79
C SER A 155 1.74 18.08 -36.47
N THR A 156 2.90 17.74 -35.92
CA THR A 156 2.99 16.98 -34.65
C THR A 156 2.64 17.82 -33.40
N SER A 157 2.82 19.14 -33.49
CA SER A 157 2.49 20.12 -32.43
C SER A 157 0.99 20.17 -32.09
N GLN A 158 0.11 19.94 -33.07
CA GLN A 158 -1.33 19.93 -32.84
C GLN A 158 -1.78 18.61 -32.20
N TYR A 159 -1.26 17.47 -32.64
CA TYR A 159 -1.59 16.18 -32.05
C TYR A 159 -1.21 16.10 -30.56
N SER A 160 -0.02 16.57 -30.16
CA SER A 160 0.35 16.63 -28.74
C SER A 160 -0.57 17.55 -27.94
N LYS A 161 -0.93 18.72 -28.48
CA LYS A 161 -1.92 19.61 -27.83
C LYS A 161 -3.31 19.00 -27.76
N CYS A 162 -3.72 18.21 -28.75
CA CYS A 162 -4.98 17.49 -28.74
C CYS A 162 -4.98 16.35 -27.71
N VAL A 163 -3.85 15.66 -27.52
CA VAL A 163 -3.70 14.63 -26.49
C VAL A 163 -3.73 15.27 -25.09
N ASP A 164 -3.01 16.37 -24.88
CA ASP A 164 -3.01 17.09 -23.61
C ASP A 164 -4.40 17.68 -23.31
N ALA A 165 -5.07 18.29 -24.29
CA ALA A 165 -6.44 18.80 -24.12
C ALA A 165 -7.48 17.68 -23.90
N ALA A 166 -7.29 16.50 -24.53
CA ALA A 166 -8.14 15.34 -24.30
C ALA A 166 -7.91 14.73 -22.90
N ALA A 167 -6.68 14.73 -22.41
CA ALA A 167 -6.35 14.29 -21.05
C ALA A 167 -6.94 15.24 -20.00
N ASP A 168 -6.84 16.55 -20.22
CA ASP A 168 -7.45 17.56 -19.35
C ASP A 168 -8.99 17.45 -19.34
N LEU A 169 -9.62 17.20 -20.49
CA LEU A 169 -11.06 16.96 -20.58
C LEU A 169 -11.45 15.69 -19.82
N ALA A 170 -10.74 14.58 -20.05
CA ALA A 170 -11.01 13.31 -19.36
C ALA A 170 -10.80 13.41 -17.84
N ALA A 171 -9.80 14.18 -17.39
CA ALA A 171 -9.59 14.44 -15.96
C ALA A 171 -10.76 15.23 -15.35
N LYS A 172 -11.27 16.23 -16.07
CA LYS A 172 -12.41 17.04 -15.62
C LYS A 172 -13.73 16.26 -15.62
N GLU A 173 -13.95 15.39 -16.60
CA GLU A 173 -15.11 14.49 -16.65
C GLU A 173 -15.07 13.48 -15.49
N ALA A 174 -13.90 12.88 -15.23
CA ALA A 174 -13.73 11.96 -14.09
C ALA A 174 -13.92 12.66 -12.73
N GLU A 175 -13.44 13.90 -12.58
CA GLU A 175 -13.67 14.73 -11.38
C GLU A 175 -15.17 15.03 -11.19
N TYR A 176 -15.89 15.36 -12.27
CA TYR A 176 -17.33 15.60 -12.24
C TYR A 176 -18.11 14.33 -11.87
N ASP A 177 -17.79 13.19 -12.46
CA ASP A 177 -18.43 11.92 -12.16
C ASP A 177 -18.17 11.48 -10.71
N ALA A 178 -16.95 11.69 -10.21
CA ALA A 178 -16.61 11.44 -8.82
C ALA A 178 -17.44 12.31 -7.86
N LEU A 179 -17.59 13.60 -8.15
CA LEU A 179 -18.44 14.51 -7.36
C LEU A 179 -19.92 14.08 -7.40
N LEU A 180 -20.42 13.60 -8.54
CA LEU A 180 -21.79 13.12 -8.66
C LEU A 180 -22.02 11.83 -7.85
N MET A 181 -21.06 10.91 -7.88
CA MET A 181 -21.09 9.69 -7.07
C MET A 181 -21.01 10.01 -5.57
N GLU A 182 -20.14 10.92 -5.17
CA GLU A 182 -20.01 11.37 -3.80
C GLU A 182 -21.31 12.02 -3.31
N LYS A 183 -21.95 12.88 -4.12
CA LYS A 183 -23.24 13.49 -3.79
C LYS A 183 -24.32 12.42 -3.56
N LYS A 184 -24.44 11.45 -4.45
CA LYS A 184 -25.39 10.34 -4.31
C LYS A 184 -25.12 9.50 -3.07
N GLN A 185 -23.85 9.27 -2.73
CA GLN A 185 -23.48 8.53 -1.53
C GLN A 185 -23.84 9.31 -0.27
N ARG A 186 -23.54 10.61 -0.22
CA ARG A 186 -23.91 11.50 0.89
C ARG A 186 -25.42 11.56 1.09
N GLU A 187 -26.21 11.63 0.03
CA GLU A 187 -27.69 11.60 0.11
C GLU A 187 -28.20 10.28 0.72
N LYS A 188 -27.61 9.14 0.34
CA LYS A 188 -27.96 7.84 0.95
C LYS A 188 -27.61 7.80 2.43
N ILE A 189 -26.42 8.27 2.80
CA ILE A 189 -25.98 8.32 4.21
C ILE A 189 -26.95 9.18 5.02
N LEU A 190 -27.26 10.40 4.56
CA LEU A 190 -28.21 11.29 5.23
C LEU A 190 -29.59 10.65 5.39
N HIS A 191 -30.08 9.93 4.39
CA HIS A 191 -31.36 9.23 4.48
C HIS A 191 -31.34 8.12 5.55
N LEU A 192 -30.26 7.33 5.61
CA LEU A 192 -30.10 6.29 6.63
C LEU A 192 -29.98 6.88 8.04
N GLU A 193 -29.18 7.94 8.20
CA GLU A 193 -29.00 8.65 9.47
C GLU A 193 -30.32 9.25 9.97
N GLU A 194 -31.09 9.87 9.08
CA GLU A 194 -32.41 10.42 9.42
C GLU A 194 -33.40 9.33 9.85
N GLN A 195 -33.38 8.18 9.18
CA GLN A 195 -34.21 7.04 9.56
C GLN A 195 -33.84 6.50 10.95
N GLN A 196 -32.55 6.34 11.23
CA GLN A 196 -32.05 5.92 12.54
C GLN A 196 -32.42 6.93 13.63
N ARG A 197 -32.28 8.23 13.33
CA ARG A 197 -32.65 9.31 14.25
C ARG A 197 -34.13 9.24 14.65
N ARG A 198 -35.03 9.02 13.69
CA ARG A 198 -36.47 8.85 13.97
C ARG A 198 -36.77 7.62 14.81
N GLN A 199 -36.08 6.51 14.58
CA GLN A 199 -36.24 5.30 15.38
C GLN A 199 -35.82 5.54 16.83
N LEU A 200 -34.65 6.16 17.04
CA LEU A 200 -34.16 6.52 18.38
C LEU A 200 -35.09 7.52 19.08
N GLU A 201 -35.62 8.52 18.37
CA GLU A 201 -36.57 9.47 18.93
C GLU A 201 -37.89 8.79 19.34
N ALA A 202 -38.39 7.86 18.53
CA ALA A 202 -39.59 7.09 18.86
C ALA A 202 -39.38 6.20 20.11
N GLU A 203 -38.26 5.50 20.19
CA GLU A 203 -37.90 4.71 21.38
C GLU A 203 -37.76 5.60 22.62
N ARG A 204 -37.14 6.77 22.49
CA ARG A 204 -37.00 7.72 23.59
C ARG A 204 -38.36 8.21 24.10
N CYS A 205 -39.26 8.56 23.20
CA CYS A 205 -40.62 8.99 23.55
C CYS A 205 -41.40 7.86 24.25
N GLU A 206 -41.27 6.62 23.79
CA GLU A 206 -41.94 5.48 24.43
C GLU A 206 -41.38 5.19 25.83
N LEU A 207 -40.05 5.27 26.00
CA LEU A 207 -39.42 5.15 27.32
C LEU A 207 -39.87 6.25 28.29
N GLU A 208 -39.97 7.50 27.81
CA GLU A 208 -40.47 8.62 28.59
C GLU A 208 -41.93 8.39 29.03
N ARG A 209 -42.77 7.91 28.12
CA ARG A 209 -44.16 7.55 28.40
C ARG A 209 -44.28 6.46 29.47
N LEU A 210 -43.50 5.38 29.34
CA LEU A 210 -43.48 4.27 30.30
C LEU A 210 -42.96 4.72 31.68
N GLN A 211 -41.95 5.59 31.71
CA GLN A 211 -41.42 6.14 32.97
C GLN A 211 -42.48 7.00 33.68
N ALA A 212 -43.20 7.85 32.95
CA ALA A 212 -44.31 8.63 33.52
C ALA A 212 -45.44 7.73 34.06
N GLU A 213 -45.80 6.66 33.33
CA GLU A 213 -46.80 5.69 33.77
C GLU A 213 -46.38 4.98 35.07
N LYS A 214 -45.10 4.57 35.15
CA LYS A 214 -44.53 3.97 36.36
C LYS A 214 -44.60 4.93 37.55
N ASP A 215 -44.29 6.21 37.33
CA ASP A 215 -44.28 7.21 38.39
C ASP A 215 -45.69 7.54 38.91
N VAL A 216 -46.69 7.57 38.02
CA VAL A 216 -48.12 7.67 38.39
C VAL A 216 -48.54 6.46 39.22
N LYS A 217 -48.21 5.25 38.78
CA LYS A 217 -48.53 4.01 39.51
C LYS A 217 -47.88 3.99 40.89
N ALA A 218 -46.62 4.44 40.99
CA ALA A 218 -45.92 4.55 42.27
C ALA A 218 -46.56 5.60 43.19
N ALA A 219 -46.98 6.75 42.66
CA ALA A 219 -47.71 7.76 43.42
C ALA A 219 -49.05 7.25 43.94
N HIS A 220 -49.80 6.52 43.10
CA HIS A 220 -51.07 5.89 43.48
C HIS A 220 -50.88 4.87 44.61
N ALA A 221 -49.86 4.00 44.51
CA ALA A 221 -49.55 3.05 45.57
C ALA A 221 -49.18 3.74 46.89
N ARG A 222 -48.38 4.81 46.86
CA ARG A 222 -48.08 5.62 48.06
C ARG A 222 -49.33 6.23 48.69
N LEU A 223 -50.23 6.78 47.87
CA LEU A 223 -51.50 7.33 48.35
C LEU A 223 -52.37 6.25 49.01
N GLN A 224 -52.44 5.05 48.43
CA GLN A 224 -53.19 3.93 49.02
C GLN A 224 -52.67 3.55 50.40
N VAL A 225 -51.33 3.45 50.57
CA VAL A 225 -50.71 3.16 51.87
C VAL A 225 -51.09 4.22 52.90
N TYR A 226 -50.90 5.50 52.59
CA TYR A 226 -51.27 6.59 53.50
C TYR A 226 -52.77 6.65 53.81
N SER A 227 -53.63 6.34 52.84
CA SER A 227 -55.08 6.31 53.06
C SER A 227 -55.50 5.17 54.00
N LEU A 228 -54.83 4.02 53.91
CA LEU A 228 -55.07 2.87 54.78
C LEU A 228 -54.54 3.12 56.20
N GLU A 229 -53.37 3.76 56.32
CA GLU A 229 -52.79 4.20 57.59
C GLU A 229 -53.67 5.26 58.27
N ALA A 230 -54.14 6.28 57.52
CA ALA A 230 -55.05 7.29 58.04
C ALA A 230 -56.41 6.72 58.46
N ALA A 231 -56.94 5.72 57.76
CA ALA A 231 -58.16 5.03 58.16
C ALA A 231 -57.97 4.16 59.42
N ASN A 232 -56.77 3.62 59.63
CA ASN A 232 -56.40 2.86 60.83
C ASN A 232 -56.10 3.76 62.04
N GLU A 233 -55.64 5.01 61.84
CA GLU A 233 -55.43 5.99 62.92
C GLU A 233 -56.74 6.56 63.51
N VAL A 234 -57.89 6.41 62.84
CA VAL A 234 -59.19 6.92 63.32
C VAL A 234 -59.87 5.99 64.35
N ASN A 235 -59.24 4.87 64.73
CA ASN A 235 -59.89 3.88 65.59
C ASN A 235 -59.06 3.37 66.78
N PHE A 236 -58.50 4.21 67.67
CA PHE A 236 -58.21 3.84 69.08
C PHE A 236 -58.19 5.08 70.04
N PRO A 237 -58.75 5.01 71.28
CA PRO A 237 -58.68 6.05 72.33
C PRO A 237 -57.39 5.97 73.20
N PRO A 238 -57.11 6.94 74.11
CA PRO A 238 -55.75 7.33 74.49
C PRO A 238 -55.16 6.53 75.67
N SER A 239 -53.85 6.29 75.65
CA SER A 239 -53.08 6.04 76.89
C SER A 239 -51.57 6.24 76.72
N ASN A 240 -51.09 7.31 77.36
CA ASN A 240 -49.82 7.50 78.09
C ASN A 240 -48.46 7.11 77.46
N SER A 241 -47.70 8.16 77.13
CA SER A 241 -46.23 8.28 77.12
C SER A 241 -45.60 7.98 78.52
N PRO A 242 -44.29 7.65 78.67
CA PRO A 242 -43.17 8.37 78.02
C PRO A 242 -41.92 7.59 77.54
N GLU A 243 -41.21 8.28 76.64
CA GLU A 243 -39.75 8.34 76.35
C GLU A 243 -38.86 7.12 76.58
N VAL A 244 -38.07 6.71 75.55
CA VAL A 244 -36.59 6.80 75.54
C VAL A 244 -36.05 6.72 74.10
N ARG A 245 -35.03 7.55 73.86
CA ARG A 245 -34.19 7.82 72.70
C ARG A 245 -33.45 6.64 72.03
N HIS A 246 -33.25 6.81 70.72
CA HIS A 246 -32.02 6.61 69.92
C HIS A 246 -31.47 5.20 69.57
N HIS A 247 -31.35 5.02 68.23
CA HIS A 247 -30.38 4.24 67.46
C HIS A 247 -30.36 2.71 67.59
N ALA A 248 -30.99 2.03 66.62
CA ALA A 248 -30.63 0.68 66.23
C ALA A 248 -30.05 0.70 64.81
N SER A 249 -28.72 0.65 64.71
CA SER A 249 -28.07 0.10 63.52
C SER A 249 -28.38 -1.40 63.50
N SER A 250 -29.20 -1.85 62.55
CA SER A 250 -29.34 -3.26 62.25
C SER A 250 -28.44 -3.58 61.07
N THR A 251 -27.23 -4.01 61.40
CA THR A 251 -26.27 -4.68 60.54
C THR A 251 -26.99 -5.74 59.71
N VAL A 252 -26.99 -5.58 58.39
CA VAL A 252 -27.38 -6.63 57.46
C VAL A 252 -26.42 -7.79 57.65
N SER A 253 -26.98 -8.91 58.11
CA SER A 253 -26.39 -10.23 58.20
C SER A 253 -25.77 -10.61 56.84
N ARG A 254 -24.44 -10.53 56.73
CA ARG A 254 -23.69 -11.29 55.74
C ARG A 254 -23.42 -12.64 56.38
N GLN A 255 -24.24 -13.63 56.06
CA GLN A 255 -23.93 -15.03 56.34
C GLN A 255 -22.69 -15.40 55.51
N GLU A 256 -21.54 -15.48 56.17
CA GLU A 256 -20.52 -16.45 55.78
C GLU A 256 -20.83 -17.78 56.49
N PRO A 257 -20.87 -18.91 55.77
CA PRO A 257 -20.78 -20.20 56.42
C PRO A 257 -19.30 -20.55 56.61
N ASN A 258 -18.85 -20.47 57.86
CA ASN A 258 -17.62 -21.09 58.32
C ASN A 258 -17.95 -22.47 58.91
N VAL A 259 -17.49 -23.57 58.28
CA VAL A 259 -16.68 -24.64 58.91
C VAL A 259 -16.35 -25.77 57.92
N SER A 260 -15.07 -26.00 57.66
CA SER A 260 -14.34 -27.29 57.83
C SER A 260 -13.08 -27.34 56.94
N PRO A 261 -11.89 -27.65 57.50
CA PRO A 261 -10.62 -27.63 56.77
C PRO A 261 -10.40 -28.95 56.03
N GLU A 262 -11.20 -29.24 55.00
CA GLU A 262 -10.91 -30.33 54.06
C GLU A 262 -11.62 -30.12 52.70
N ALA A 263 -11.85 -28.86 52.34
CA ALA A 263 -12.34 -28.50 51.01
C ALA A 263 -11.21 -28.70 49.98
N ASN A 264 -11.16 -29.92 49.46
CA ASN A 264 -10.34 -30.42 48.37
C ASN A 264 -9.75 -29.32 47.49
N VAL A 265 -8.42 -29.17 47.54
CA VAL A 265 -7.62 -28.30 46.65
C VAL A 265 -8.03 -28.46 45.19
N SER A 266 -8.48 -29.66 44.81
CA SER A 266 -9.06 -30.01 43.51
C SER A 266 -10.28 -29.17 43.12
N THR A 267 -11.18 -28.85 44.05
CA THR A 267 -12.39 -28.07 43.81
C THR A 267 -12.06 -26.59 43.63
N LEU A 268 -11.12 -26.07 44.42
CA LEU A 268 -10.62 -24.70 44.26
C LEU A 268 -9.84 -24.55 42.95
N ALA A 269 -8.98 -25.52 42.62
CA ALA A 269 -8.24 -25.56 41.37
C ALA A 269 -9.20 -25.61 40.17
N ARG A 270 -10.30 -26.36 40.29
CA ARG A 270 -11.33 -26.43 39.24
C ARG A 270 -12.09 -25.11 39.10
N ALA A 271 -12.49 -24.48 40.20
CA ALA A 271 -13.12 -23.16 40.17
C ALA A 271 -12.19 -22.08 39.58
N LEU A 272 -10.89 -22.12 39.90
CA LEU A 272 -9.88 -21.24 39.31
C LEU A 272 -9.66 -21.51 37.82
N GLN A 273 -9.58 -22.77 37.41
CA GLN A 273 -9.47 -23.17 36.01
C GLN A 273 -10.71 -22.75 35.21
N ASP A 274 -11.90 -22.93 35.77
CA ASP A 274 -13.17 -22.54 35.14
C ASP A 274 -13.24 -21.00 35.03
N SER A 275 -12.86 -20.27 36.07
CA SER A 275 -12.76 -18.79 36.04
C SER A 275 -11.75 -18.28 34.99
N MET A 276 -10.60 -18.94 34.85
CA MET A 276 -9.61 -18.60 33.83
C MET A 276 -10.06 -18.97 32.41
N SER A 277 -10.88 -20.01 32.26
CA SER A 277 -11.43 -20.43 30.96
C SER A 277 -12.54 -19.49 30.47
N LEU A 278 -13.36 -18.96 31.39
CA LEU A 278 -14.44 -18.01 31.08
C LEU A 278 -13.93 -16.62 30.70
N ASN A 279 -12.75 -16.23 31.18
CA ASN A 279 -12.10 -14.95 30.86
C ASN A 279 -11.04 -15.06 29.76
N ARG A 280 -10.84 -16.25 29.18
CA ARG A 280 -9.93 -16.40 28.03
C ARG A 280 -10.61 -15.83 26.79
N LEU A 281 -9.96 -14.82 26.20
CA LEU A 281 -10.29 -14.42 24.83
C LEU A 281 -10.13 -15.66 23.92
N PRO A 282 -11.04 -15.85 22.95
CA PRO A 282 -10.88 -16.89 21.94
C PRO A 282 -9.49 -16.76 21.33
N VAL A 283 -8.86 -17.90 21.03
CA VAL A 283 -7.55 -17.91 20.35
C VAL A 283 -7.71 -17.04 19.10
N PRO A 284 -6.87 -16.02 18.91
CA PRO A 284 -6.98 -15.16 17.74
C PRO A 284 -6.92 -16.05 16.50
N GLU A 285 -7.90 -15.89 15.62
CA GLU A 285 -7.91 -16.63 14.36
C GLU A 285 -6.56 -16.41 13.67
N PRO A 286 -5.90 -17.47 13.15
CA PRO A 286 -4.72 -17.28 12.33
C PRO A 286 -5.11 -16.35 11.17
N SER A 287 -4.27 -15.36 10.88
CA SER A 287 -4.47 -14.42 9.76
C SER A 287 -4.36 -15.18 8.43
N VAL A 288 -5.39 -15.94 8.10
CA VAL A 288 -5.54 -16.59 6.81
C VAL A 288 -6.76 -15.97 6.18
N PHE A 289 -6.48 -15.09 5.24
CA PHE A 289 -7.47 -14.46 4.40
C PHE A 289 -8.03 -15.51 3.44
N ASN A 290 -9.25 -15.98 3.70
CA ASN A 290 -9.91 -17.02 2.90
C ASN A 290 -10.69 -16.43 1.70
N GLY A 291 -10.56 -15.13 1.45
CA GLY A 291 -11.25 -14.39 0.39
C GLY A 291 -10.44 -14.26 -0.90
N ASN A 292 -11.09 -13.81 -1.97
CA ASN A 292 -10.41 -13.45 -3.21
C ASN A 292 -9.81 -12.03 -3.07
N PRO A 293 -8.48 -11.82 -3.13
CA PRO A 293 -7.84 -10.54 -2.77
C PRO A 293 -8.26 -9.34 -3.63
N ILE A 294 -8.84 -9.60 -4.80
CA ILE A 294 -9.31 -8.57 -5.74
C ILE A 294 -10.61 -7.90 -5.24
N GLN A 295 -11.38 -8.57 -4.37
CA GLN A 295 -12.63 -8.03 -3.83
C GLN A 295 -12.44 -7.17 -2.59
N PHE A 296 -11.24 -7.16 -2.00
CA PHE A 296 -10.95 -6.45 -0.75
C PHE A 296 -9.70 -5.58 -0.89
N LEU A 297 -9.86 -4.44 -1.58
CA LEU A 297 -8.81 -3.43 -1.76
C LEU A 297 -8.39 -2.76 -0.45
N GLU A 298 -9.24 -2.78 0.59
CA GLU A 298 -9.00 -2.12 1.88
C GLU A 298 -8.13 -2.96 2.85
N TRP A 299 -7.82 -4.22 2.55
CA TRP A 299 -7.09 -5.10 3.48
C TRP A 299 -5.67 -4.60 3.80
N LYS A 300 -5.06 -3.81 2.91
CA LYS A 300 -3.72 -3.24 3.11
C LYS A 300 -3.69 -2.02 4.04
N ALA A 301 -4.83 -1.51 4.49
CA ALA A 301 -4.89 -0.35 5.38
C ALA A 301 -4.98 -0.71 6.88
N SER A 302 -5.06 -2.00 7.23
CA SER A 302 -5.36 -2.44 8.60
C SER A 302 -4.16 -3.05 9.37
N PHE A 303 -2.92 -2.87 8.91
CA PHE A 303 -1.71 -3.25 9.63
C PHE A 303 -0.65 -2.15 9.61
#